data_AF-A0A5C6U1K2-F1
#
_entry.id   AF-A0A5C6U1K2-F1
#
_cell.length_a   1.000
_cell.length_b   1.000
_cell.length_c   1.000
_cell.angle_alpha   90.00
_cell.angle_beta   90.00
_cell.angle_gamma   90.00
#
_symmetry.space_group_name_H-M   'P 1'
#
loop_
_entity.id
_entity.type
_entity.pdbx_description
1 polymer ?
#
loop_
_entity_poly.entity_id
_entity_poly.type
_entity_poly.pdbx_seq_one_letter_code
_entity_poly.pdbx_strand_id
1 'polypeptide(L)' 'MEKLPASQRQCMALAYDLGLSHAEVAAHLALPLGTVKCRLRRAHLALRQRLEPQFH' A
#
# COMPACT_ATOMS: atom_id res chain seq x y z
N MET A 1 6.27 -6.65 -4.71
CA MET A 1 5.21 -5.64 -4.89
C MET A 1 5.01 -5.19 -6.35
N GLU A 2 5.69 -5.79 -7.34
CA GLU A 2 5.63 -5.36 -8.75
C GLU A 2 4.26 -5.48 -9.42
N LYS A 3 3.39 -6.38 -8.99
CA LYS A 3 2.04 -6.52 -9.58
C LYS A 3 1.00 -5.56 -9.00
N LEU A 4 1.39 -4.67 -8.08
CA LEU A 4 0.53 -3.60 -7.59
C LEU A 4 0.57 -2.38 -8.53
N PRO A 5 -0.54 -1.63 -8.68
CA PRO A 5 -0.53 -0.31 -9.31
C PRO A 5 0.53 0.60 -8.69
N ALA A 6 1.15 1.47 -9.49
CA ALA A 6 2.26 2.33 -9.06
C ALA A 6 1.91 3.14 -7.79
N SER A 7 0.69 3.69 -7.72
CA SER A 7 0.22 4.47 -6.58
C SER A 7 0.09 3.67 -5.28
N GLN A 8 -0.25 2.39 -5.37
CA GLN A 8 -0.33 1.48 -4.22
C GLN A 8 1.07 1.03 -3.79
N ARG A 9 1.92 0.70 -4.77
CA ARG A 9 3.32 0.32 -4.55
C ARG A 9 4.10 1.44 -3.86
N GLN A 10 3.92 2.68 -4.31
CA GLN A 10 4.58 3.84 -3.71
C GLN A 10 4.17 4.04 -2.25
N CYS A 11 2.87 3.96 -1.93
CA CYS A 11 2.42 4.03 -0.53
C CYS A 11 2.99 2.88 0.32
N MET A 12 3.03 1.66 -0.22
CA MET A 12 3.59 0.50 0.48
C MET A 12 5.10 0.66 0.73
N ALA A 13 5.87 1.12 -0.25
CA ALA A 13 7.32 1.31 -0.10
C ALA A 13 7.63 2.36 0.97
N LEU A 14 6.92 3.50 0.96
CA LEU A 14 7.10 4.53 1.99
C LEU A 14 6.73 3.99 3.39
N ALA A 15 5.66 3.23 3.51
CA ALA A 15 5.21 2.72 4.81
C ALA A 15 6.05 1.56 5.35
N TYR A 16 6.48 0.64 4.48
CA TYR A 16 7.13 -0.61 4.89
C TYR A 16 8.64 -0.62 4.65
N ASP A 17 9.12 0.00 3.58
CA ASP A 17 10.56 0.05 3.28
C ASP A 17 11.24 1.22 4.00
N LEU A 18 10.53 2.35 4.14
CA LEU A 18 11.03 3.54 4.86
C LEU A 18 10.43 3.70 6.28
N GLY A 19 9.52 2.82 6.69
CA GLY A 19 8.93 2.84 8.04
C GLY A 19 8.06 4.07 8.36
N LEU A 20 7.62 4.82 7.34
CA LEU A 20 6.80 6.02 7.55
C LEU A 20 5.40 5.65 8.03
N SER A 21 4.86 6.41 8.98
CA SER A 21 3.46 6.32 9.37
C SER A 21 2.53 6.75 8.23
N HIS A 22 1.26 6.33 8.28
CA HIS A 22 0.27 6.74 7.27
C HIS A 22 0.14 8.26 7.12
N ALA A 23 0.33 9.02 8.20
CA ALA A 23 0.29 10.47 8.20
C ALA A 23 1.53 11.07 7.52
N GLU A 24 2.71 10.52 7.78
CA GLU A 24 3.95 10.93 7.11
C GLU A 24 3.93 10.57 5.63
N VAL A 25 3.41 9.41 5.24
CA VAL A 25 3.18 9.05 3.83
C VAL A 25 2.23 10.04 3.15
N ALA A 26 1.17 10.46 3.85
CA ALA A 26 0.21 11.45 3.33
C ALA A 26 0.87 12.81 3.11
N ALA A 27 1.68 13.27 4.08
CA ALA A 27 2.45 14.50 3.95
C ALA A 27 3.49 14.41 2.82
N HIS A 28 4.25 13.31 2.77
CA HIS A 28 5.30 13.08 1.77
C HIS A 28 4.76 13.04 0.34
N LEU A 29 3.57 12.48 0.13
CA LEU A 29 2.94 12.39 -1.19
C LEU A 29 2.02 13.59 -1.52
N ALA A 30 1.86 14.55 -0.59
CA ALA A 30 0.87 15.62 -0.68
C ALA A 30 -0.55 15.09 -1.00
N LEU A 31 -0.97 14.03 -0.29
CA LEU A 31 -2.27 13.38 -0.47
C LEU A 31 -3.08 13.39 0.84
N PRO A 32 -4.43 13.36 0.76
CA PRO A 32 -5.25 13.16 1.95
C PRO A 32 -4.94 11.81 2.63
N LEU A 33 -4.92 11.80 3.96
CA LEU A 33 -4.71 10.58 4.75
C LEU A 33 -5.70 9.47 4.40
N GLY A 34 -6.95 9.82 4.09
CA GLY A 34 -7.96 8.88 3.62
C GLY A 34 -7.58 8.19 2.30
N THR A 35 -6.99 8.93 1.35
CA THR A 35 -6.50 8.37 0.08
C THR A 35 -5.36 7.41 0.31
N VAL A 36 -4.41 7.74 1.19
CA VAL A 36 -3.29 6.85 1.56
C VAL A 36 -3.81 5.57 2.20
N LYS A 37 -4.69 5.67 3.20
CA LYS A 37 -5.31 4.50 3.84
C LYS A 37 -6.06 3.61 2.85
N CYS A 38 -6.82 4.20 1.92
CA CYS A 38 -7.51 3.44 0.87
C CYS A 38 -6.56 2.76 -0.13
N ARG A 39 -5.42 3.39 -0.47
CA ARG A 39 -4.40 2.78 -1.34
C ARG A 39 -3.71 1.61 -0.64
N LEU A 40 -3.31 1.79 0.62
CA LEU A 40 -2.69 0.74 1.43
C LEU A 40 -3.66 -0.42 1.64
N ARG A 41 -4.91 -0.16 2.04
CA ARG A 41 -5.93 -1.22 2.22
C ARG A 41 -6.11 -2.06 0.96
N ARG A 42 -6.18 -1.42 -0.21
CA ARG A 42 -6.29 -2.14 -1.51
C ARG A 42 -5.01 -2.93 -1.84
N ALA A 43 -3.84 -2.36 -1.54
CA ALA A 43 -2.57 -3.05 -1.69
C ALA A 43 -2.51 -4.32 -0.83
N HIS A 44 -2.87 -4.23 0.45
CA HIS A 44 -2.93 -5.35 1.37
C HIS A 44 -3.89 -6.44 0.92
N LEU A 45 -5.09 -6.07 0.47
CA LEU A 45 -6.07 -7.03 -0.04
C LEU A 45 -5.54 -7.77 -1.27
N ALA A 46 -4.95 -7.04 -2.21
CA ALA A 46 -4.37 -7.63 -3.41
C ALA A 46 -3.17 -8.54 -3.10
N LEU A 47 -2.35 -8.20 -2.09
CA LEU A 47 -1.27 -9.08 -1.63
C LEU A 47 -1.82 -10.34 -0.96
N ARG A 48 -2.82 -10.19 -0.08
CA ARG A 48 -3.46 -11.31 0.60
C ARG A 48 -4.05 -12.31 -0.38
N GLN A 49 -4.82 -11.85 -1.37
CA GLN A 49 -5.41 -12.72 -2.40
C GLN A 49 -4.38 -13.54 -3.20
N ARG A 50 -3.13 -13.08 -3.25
CA ARG A 50 -2.04 -13.77 -3.96
C ARG A 50 -1.24 -14.70 -3.06
N LEU A 51 -1.23 -14.42 -1.75
CA LEU A 51 -0.57 -15.23 -0.73
C LEU A 51 -1.50 -16.32 -0.21
N GLU A 52 -2.81 -16.15 -0.34
CA GLU A 52 -3.77 -17.21 -0.09
C GLU A 52 -3.47 -18.36 -1.06
N PRO A 53 -3.08 -19.55 -0.55
CA PRO A 53 -2.80 -20.70 -1.39
C PRO A 53 -4.06 -21.01 -2.19
N GLN A 54 -3.92 -21.03 -3.51
CA GLN A 54 -4.93 -21.59 -4.41
C GLN A 54 -4.94 -23.10 -4.19
N PHE A 55 -5.60 -23.55 -3.12
CA PHE A 55 -6.02 -24.94 -3.02
C PHE A 55 -7.14 -25.13 -4.05
N HIS A 56 -6.74 -25.59 -5.23
CA HIS A 56 -7.61 -26.19 -6.22
C HIS A 56 -7.51 -27.71 -6.09
#